data_AF-A0AAN9AU44-F1
#
_entry.id   AF-A0AAN9AU44-F1
#
_cell.length_a   1.000
_cell.length_b   1.000
_cell.length_c   1.000
_cell.angle_alpha   90.00
_cell.angle_beta   90.00
_cell.angle_gamma   90.00
#
_symmetry.space_group_name_H-M   'P 1'
#
loop_
_entity.id
_entity.type
_entity.pdbx_description
1 polymer ?
#
loop_
_entity_poly.entity_id
_entity_poly.type
_entity_poly.pdbx_seq_one_letter_code
_entity_poly.pdbx_strand_id
1 'polypeptide(L)' 'MNRKFKLAPSPTCACGQEDQTAEHILQRCPLLDEERKEVWPSPIPLQTKLYGSRQELEKTTTFITSAGLIV' A
#
# COMPACT_ATOMS: atom_id res chain seq x y z
N MET A 1 -38.23 5.18 6.81
CA MET A 1 -37.05 5.02 7.69
C MET A 1 -35.85 4.67 6.84
N ASN A 2 -34.96 5.64 6.57
CA ASN A 2 -33.82 5.44 5.66
C ASN A 2 -32.60 5.03 6.50
N ARG A 3 -32.20 3.75 6.46
CA ARG A 3 -30.94 3.29 7.07
C ARG A 3 -29.77 3.89 6.27
N LYS A 4 -29.20 4.98 6.78
CA LYS A 4 -27.96 5.54 6.25
C LYS A 4 -26.86 4.50 6.50
N PHE A 5 -26.30 3.92 5.45
CA PHE A 5 -25.08 3.12 5.55
C PHE A 5 -23.97 4.07 6.01
N LYS A 6 -23.54 3.92 7.28
CA LYS A 6 -22.33 4.59 7.74
C LYS A 6 -21.17 3.78 7.17
N LEU A 7 -20.57 4.25 6.09
CA LEU A 7 -19.24 3.80 5.70
C LEU A 7 -18.37 4.03 6.94
N ALA A 8 -17.77 2.95 7.46
CA ALA A 8 -16.76 3.11 8.49
C ALA A 8 -15.70 4.09 7.94
N PRO A 9 -15.11 4.95 8.79
CA PRO A 9 -13.89 5.63 8.37
C PRO A 9 -12.97 4.55 7.82
N SER A 10 -12.38 4.82 6.66
CA SER A 10 -11.44 3.89 6.04
C SER A 10 -10.45 3.40 7.09
N PRO A 11 -10.06 2.11 7.06
CA PRO A 11 -9.28 1.53 8.14
C PRO A 11 -7.98 2.31 8.24
N THR A 12 -7.77 2.96 9.39
CA THR A 12 -6.49 3.61 9.68
C THR A 12 -5.40 2.55 9.60
N CYS A 13 -4.29 2.87 8.93
CA CYS A 13 -3.17 1.94 8.82
C CYS A 13 -2.68 1.56 10.22
N ALA A 14 -2.19 0.32 10.39
CA ALA A 14 -1.63 -0.14 11.66
C ALA A 14 -0.46 0.72 12.18
N CYS A 15 0.18 1.50 11.30
CA CYS A 15 1.21 2.47 11.68
C CYS A 15 0.65 3.67 12.49
N GLY A 16 -0.67 3.88 12.47
CA GLY A 16 -1.37 4.93 13.20
C GLY A 16 -1.21 6.35 12.63
N GLN A 17 -0.53 6.53 11.50
CA GLN A 17 -0.24 7.86 10.94
C GLN A 17 -1.27 8.33 9.92
N GLU A 18 -1.67 7.44 9.00
CA GLU A 18 -2.58 7.77 7.91
C GLU A 18 -3.58 6.64 7.69
N ASP A 19 -4.56 6.93 6.84
CA ASP A 19 -5.50 5.97 6.32
C ASP A 19 -4.79 4.89 5.48
N GLN A 20 -5.28 3.64 5.54
CA GLN A 20 -4.68 2.52 4.79
C GLN A 20 -5.01 2.61 3.30
N THR A 21 -4.35 3.55 2.62
CA THR A 21 -4.41 3.76 1.18
C THR A 21 -3.25 3.07 0.48
N ALA A 22 -3.43 2.75 -0.80
CA ALA A 22 -2.34 2.19 -1.62
C ALA A 22 -1.13 3.13 -1.68
N GLU A 23 -1.36 4.45 -1.74
CA GLU A 23 -0.30 5.44 -1.70
C GLU A 23 0.49 5.38 -0.37
N HIS A 24 -0.21 5.39 0.76
CA HIS A 24 0.42 5.30 2.06
C HIS A 24 1.26 4.02 2.17
N ILE A 25 0.67 2.86 1.88
CA ILE A 25 1.33 1.55 1.95
C ILE A 25 2.57 1.49 1.04
N LEU A 26 2.44 1.91 -0.22
CA LEU A 26 3.48 1.75 -1.22
C LEU A 26 4.58 2.82 -1.16
N GLN A 27 4.37 3.96 -0.51
CA GLN A 27 5.32 5.08 -0.52
C GLN A 27 5.74 5.62 0.85
N ARG A 28 4.86 5.61 1.86
CA ARG A 28 5.06 6.38 3.11
C ARG A 28 5.01 5.58 4.39
N CYS A 29 4.35 4.43 4.39
CA CYS A 29 4.14 3.62 5.59
C CYS A 29 5.49 3.26 6.22
N PRO A 30 5.79 3.72 7.45
CA PRO A 30 7.08 3.49 8.09
C PRO A 30 7.24 2.04 8.53
N LEU A 31 6.13 1.33 8.81
CA LEU A 31 6.16 -0.08 9.19
C LEU A 31 6.63 -1.00 8.05
N LEU A 32 6.46 -0.56 6.80
CA LEU A 32 6.80 -1.34 5.60
C LEU A 32 8.02 -0.77 4.88
N ASP A 33 8.79 0.10 5.53
CA ASP A 33 9.92 0.78 4.89
C ASP A 33 11.05 -0.21 4.54
N GLU A 34 11.32 -1.18 5.42
CA GLU A 34 12.34 -2.21 5.17
C GLU A 34 11.95 -3.10 3.98
N GLU A 35 10.75 -3.70 3.99
CA GLU A 35 10.25 -4.50 2.86
C GLU A 35 10.19 -3.70 1.55
N ARG A 36 9.83 -2.42 1.63
CA ARG A 36 9.81 -1.55 0.45
C ARG A 36 11.21 -1.34 -0.12
N LYS A 37 12.24 -1.20 0.72
CA LYS A 37 13.63 -1.04 0.29
C LYS A 37 14.22 -2.32 -0.28
N GLU A 38 13.79 -3.49 0.23
CA GLU A 38 14.19 -4.78 -0.36
C GLU A 38 13.67 -4.94 -1.79
N VAL A 39 12.41 -4.54 -2.04
CA VAL A 39 11.79 -4.66 -3.37
C VAL A 39 12.19 -3.52 -4.32
N TRP A 40 12.31 -2.30 -3.77
CA TRP A 40 12.68 -1.07 -4.49
C TRP A 40 13.84 -0.36 -3.78
N PRO A 41 15.10 -0.76 -4.05
CA PRO A 41 16.28 -0.13 -3.45
C PRO A 41 16.48 1.32 -3.92
N SER A 42 15.87 1.70 -5.04
CA SER A 42 15.80 3.08 -5.51
C SER A 42 14.36 3.60 -5.45
N PRO A 43 14.16 4.89 -5.08
CA PRO A 43 12.83 5.46 -5.03
C PRO A 43 12.23 5.49 -6.44
N ILE A 44 11.05 4.88 -6.59
CA ILE A 44 10.27 4.92 -7.83
C ILE A 44 8.90 5.55 -7.57
N PRO A 45 8.33 6.28 -8.55
CA PRO A 45 7.07 6.98 -8.35
C PRO A 45 5.90 6.00 -8.16
N LEU A 46 4.86 6.45 -7.45
CA LEU A 46 3.66 5.66 -7.17
C LEU A 46 3.00 5.13 -8.44
N GLN A 47 2.93 5.96 -9.48
CA GLN A 47 2.34 5.58 -10.77
C GLN A 47 2.98 4.32 -11.35
N THR A 48 4.29 4.17 -11.18
CA THR A 48 5.04 3.02 -11.67
C THR A 48 4.77 1.76 -10.84
N LYS A 49 4.56 1.90 -9.52
CA LYS A 49 4.17 0.77 -8.67
C LYS A 49 2.75 0.27 -8.95
N LEU A 50 1.85 1.17 -9.36
CA LEU A 50 0.43 0.87 -9.60
C LEU A 50 0.12 0.49 -11.06
N TYR A 51 0.81 1.11 -12.02
CA TYR A 51 0.49 1.07 -13.45
C TYR A 51 1.73 0.93 -14.33
N GLY A 52 2.87 0.52 -13.76
CA GLY A 52 4.11 0.31 -14.50
C GLY A 52 4.06 -0.91 -15.41
N SER A 53 5.25 -1.30 -15.87
CA SER A 53 5.38 -2.52 -16.68
C SER A 53 4.99 -3.77 -15.89
N ARG A 54 4.73 -4.90 -16.58
CA ARG A 54 4.45 -6.18 -15.92
C ARG A 54 5.47 -6.53 -14.82
N GLN A 55 6.76 -6.30 -15.10
CA GLN A 55 7.84 -6.57 -14.13
C GLN A 55 7.72 -5.72 -12.87
N GLU A 56 7.20 -4.50 -12.98
CA GLU A 56 6.99 -3.61 -11.84
C GLU A 56 5.75 -3.98 -11.03
N LEU A 57 4.69 -4.43 -11.71
CA LEU A 57 3.51 -4.96 -11.03
C LEU A 57 3.81 -6.31 -10.34
N GLU A 58 4.68 -7.14 -10.92
CA GLU A 58 5.19 -8.36 -10.27
C GLU A 58 5.92 -8.01 -8.97
N LYS A 59 6.78 -6.96 -8.98
CA LYS A 59 7.42 -6.46 -7.75
C LYS A 59 6.41 -5.96 -6.72
N THR A 60 5.41 -5.18 -7.13
CA THR A 60 4.33 -4.73 -6.24
C THR A 60 3.59 -5.91 -5.62
N THR A 61 3.34 -6.97 -6.38
CA THR A 61 2.67 -8.18 -5.89
C THR A 61 3.54 -8.91 -4.87
N THR A 62 4.85 -9.03 -5.12
CA THR A 62 5.81 -9.60 -4.15
C THR A 62 5.80 -8.82 -2.85
N PHE A 63 5.84 -7.48 -2.91
CA PHE A 63 5.77 -6.61 -1.74
C PHE A 63 4.47 -6.80 -0.94
N ILE A 64 3.32 -6.82 -1.62
CA ILE A 64 2.02 -7.02 -0.97
C ILE A 64 1.96 -8.38 -0.26
N THR A 65 2.51 -9.42 -0.92
CA THR A 65 2.58 -10.78 -0.38
C THR A 65 3.52 -10.88 0.82
N SER A 66 4.72 -10.26 0.74
CA SER A 66 5.69 -10.27 1.85
C SER A 66 5.18 -9.48 3.06
N ALA A 67 4.49 -8.37 2.81
CA ALA A 67 3.90 -7.52 3.85
C ALA A 67 2.62 -8.12 4.48
N GLY A 68 2.16 -9.29 4.02
CA GLY A 68 0.94 -9.93 4.52
C GLY A 68 -0.32 -9.09 4.29
N LEU A 69 -0.29 -8.16 3.33
CA LEU A 69 -1.41 -7.30 3.00
C LEU A 69 -2.37 -8.09 2.10
N ILE A 70 -3.42 -8.64 2.68
CA ILE A 70 -4.44 -9.38 1.92
C ILE A 70 -5.32 -8.36 1.19
N VAL A 71 -5.28 -8.37 -0.14
CA VAL A 71 -6.18 -7.61 -1.03
C VAL A 71 -7.35 -8.47 -1.49
#